data_AF-A0A941BSC7-F1
#
_entry.id   AF-A0A941BSC7-F1
#
_cell.length_a   1.000
_cell.length_b   1.000
_cell.length_c   1.000
_cell.angle_alpha   90.00
_cell.angle_beta   90.00
_cell.angle_gamma   90.00
#
_symmetry.space_group_name_H-M   'P 1'
#
loop_
_entity.id
_entity.type
_entity.pdbx_description
1 polymer ?
#
loop_
_entity_poly.entity_id
_entity_poly.type
_entity_poly.pdbx_seq_one_letter_code
_entity_poly.pdbx_strand_id
1 'polypeptide(L)'
;MPTETFEFQVEARQLLQLMIHSIYSNRDVFLRELVSNASDALDKLRIAALRDDTLGADVSDLHIEIAADPEARTLTVRDNGIGMSYDEVAELIGTIANSGTAKLLKELREAQDAAGAEGLIGQFGVGFYASFMVADEVTLVTRRAGEGGGTRWTSRGEGTYTLERLDEDAPQGTSVTLHLKPADPDDQLPDYTADFKLREIVKRYSDFITWPIRLASAAEGDAEPLNSMKALWARSREEVSDDEYHELYKHISHDWRDPLETVRLQAEGTFEYQALLFLPSHAPHDLFTRDHRRGVQLYVKRVFIMDDCEALLPSYLRFVKGVVDAADLSLNVSREILQQDRQIQRMNRRLAKKVLATVKDMMTSAPDKYATFWREFGAALKEGLVTDPENRDAILAASTFPSTHHDSEPTTLKDYVERMKDGQSDIYYMCGESRQGIENSPHMEAFRAKGVEVLLLTDPVDEVWVEAVGEYDGRPLRSVAKGDIDLGDEEGDGADAEREKRNEEYAALLGWMTEQLGDDVKEVRLSSRLTVSPACVVSDAHDITPALENMYRAMGQEVPPTKRILELNPGHLLVKGLKQAFDEREDRTGLAESAELLHGLAVLAEGGQPKDPARFVRLMADRLERAL
;
A
#
# COMPACT_ATOMS: atom_id res chain seq x y z
N MET A 1 -0.58 -7.22 61.26
CA MET A 1 -1.00 -8.43 60.53
C MET A 1 0.24 -9.00 59.87
N PRO A 2 0.51 -10.31 59.92
CA PRO A 2 1.56 -10.90 59.09
C PRO A 2 1.14 -10.77 57.62
N THR A 3 2.09 -10.39 56.77
CA THR A 3 1.89 -10.39 55.31
C THR A 3 2.10 -11.81 54.81
N GLU A 4 1.08 -12.36 54.16
CA GLU A 4 1.18 -13.65 53.49
C GLU A 4 1.23 -13.43 51.97
N THR A 5 2.17 -14.11 51.33
CA THR A 5 2.36 -14.09 49.88
C THR A 5 1.98 -15.46 49.34
N PHE A 6 1.11 -15.49 48.34
CA PHE A 6 0.68 -16.70 47.65
C PHE A 6 1.11 -16.61 46.18
N GLU A 7 1.46 -17.76 45.60
CA GLU A 7 1.70 -17.87 44.16
C GLU A 7 0.37 -17.93 43.39
N PHE A 8 0.37 -17.42 42.17
CA PHE A 8 -0.79 -17.53 41.28
C PHE A 8 -1.02 -19.01 40.92
N GLN A 9 -2.26 -19.46 41.07
CA GLN A 9 -2.69 -20.79 40.64
C GLN A 9 -3.47 -20.69 39.33
N VAL A 10 -3.35 -21.71 38.48
CA VAL A 10 -4.06 -21.80 37.19
C VAL A 10 -4.72 -23.17 37.05
N GLU A 11 -5.96 -23.19 36.56
CA GLU A 11 -6.68 -24.43 36.26
C GLU A 11 -6.35 -24.90 34.84
N ALA A 12 -5.57 -25.97 34.72
CA ALA A 12 -5.04 -26.48 33.45
C ALA A 12 -6.14 -26.74 32.40
N ARG A 13 -7.30 -27.27 32.83
CA ARG A 13 -8.44 -27.53 31.94
C ARG A 13 -9.02 -26.25 31.34
N GLN A 14 -9.24 -25.21 32.16
CA GLN A 14 -9.77 -23.93 31.68
C GLN A 14 -8.78 -23.23 30.77
N LEU A 15 -7.48 -23.30 31.08
CA LEU A 15 -6.43 -22.71 30.26
C LEU A 15 -6.36 -23.40 28.89
N LEU A 16 -6.42 -24.73 28.84
CA LEU A 16 -6.46 -25.48 27.58
C LEU A 16 -7.71 -25.17 26.75
N GLN A 17 -8.88 -25.08 27.38
CA GLN A 17 -10.13 -24.68 26.72
C GLN A 17 -10.05 -23.25 26.14
N LEU A 18 -9.43 -22.32 26.87
CA LEU A 18 -9.19 -20.96 26.37
C LEU A 18 -8.23 -20.95 25.17
N MET A 19 -7.17 -21.77 25.19
CA MET A 19 -6.25 -21.90 24.05
C MET A 19 -6.95 -22.44 22.80
N ILE A 20 -7.81 -23.45 22.98
CA ILE A 20 -8.55 -24.08 21.87
C ILE A 20 -9.59 -23.14 21.26
N HIS A 21 -10.31 -22.36 22.07
CA HIS A 21 -11.48 -21.61 21.60
C HIS A 21 -11.29 -20.10 21.45
N SER A 22 -10.21 -19.53 22.01
CA SER A 22 -10.08 -18.06 22.12
C SER A 22 -8.77 -17.48 21.61
N ILE A 23 -7.74 -18.30 21.37
CA ILE A 23 -6.45 -17.79 20.87
C ILE A 23 -6.40 -17.74 19.35
N TYR A 24 -6.93 -18.75 18.65
CA TYR A 24 -6.89 -18.82 17.20
C TYR A 24 -8.25 -18.54 16.59
N SER A 25 -8.28 -17.71 15.56
CA SER A 25 -9.52 -17.41 14.82
C SER A 25 -9.74 -18.39 13.66
N ASN A 26 -8.65 -18.88 13.07
CA ASN A 26 -8.69 -19.84 11.96
C ASN A 26 -8.21 -21.22 12.44
N ARG A 27 -9.03 -22.24 12.19
CA ARG A 27 -8.72 -23.63 12.58
C ARG A 27 -7.59 -24.22 11.77
N ASP A 28 -7.38 -23.83 10.51
CA ASP A 28 -6.31 -24.33 9.62
C ASP A 28 -4.90 -24.17 10.21
N VAL A 29 -4.74 -23.26 11.18
CA VAL A 29 -3.50 -23.00 11.91
C VAL A 29 -2.95 -24.24 12.63
N PHE A 30 -3.78 -25.23 12.99
CA PHE A 30 -3.27 -26.44 13.65
C PHE A 30 -2.16 -27.11 12.82
N LEU A 31 -2.33 -27.17 11.50
CA LEU A 31 -1.37 -27.83 10.61
C LEU A 31 -0.09 -26.97 10.47
N ARG A 32 -0.24 -25.64 10.42
CA ARG A 32 0.90 -24.71 10.48
C ARG A 32 1.76 -24.95 11.71
N GLU A 33 1.15 -25.08 12.90
CA GLU A 33 1.88 -25.29 14.15
C GLU A 33 2.58 -26.66 14.17
N LEU A 34 1.91 -27.72 13.73
CA LEU A 34 2.51 -29.07 13.67
C LEU A 34 3.68 -29.14 12.68
N VAL A 35 3.51 -28.57 11.48
CA VAL A 35 4.59 -28.49 10.47
C VAL A 35 5.75 -27.63 10.95
N SER A 36 5.48 -26.52 11.66
CA SER A 36 6.55 -25.69 12.24
C SER A 36 7.34 -26.45 13.32
N ASN A 37 6.66 -27.20 14.19
CA ASN A 37 7.34 -28.02 15.21
C ASN A 37 8.18 -29.14 14.58
N ALA A 38 7.66 -29.78 13.52
CA ALA A 38 8.38 -30.77 12.73
C ALA A 38 9.64 -30.16 12.10
N SER A 39 9.53 -28.98 11.47
CA SER A 39 10.68 -28.25 10.91
C SER A 39 11.75 -27.95 11.97
N ASP A 40 11.34 -27.44 13.14
CA ASP A 40 12.25 -27.18 14.27
C ASP A 40 12.98 -28.47 14.71
N ALA A 41 12.29 -29.62 14.70
CA ALA A 41 12.88 -30.91 15.07
C ALA A 41 13.91 -31.41 14.05
N LEU A 42 13.68 -31.16 12.75
CA LEU A 42 14.61 -31.48 11.67
C LEU A 42 15.87 -30.61 11.74
N ASP A 43 15.70 -29.30 11.97
CA ASP A 43 16.84 -28.38 12.14
C ASP A 43 17.68 -28.75 13.37
N LYS A 44 17.05 -29.09 14.49
CA LYS A 44 17.75 -29.60 15.69
C LYS A 44 18.56 -30.86 15.40
N LEU A 45 17.99 -31.80 14.63
CA LEU A 45 18.70 -33.02 14.25
C LEU A 45 19.89 -32.71 13.36
N ARG A 46 19.72 -31.86 12.33
CA ARG A 46 20.83 -31.44 11.46
C ARG A 46 21.98 -30.84 12.28
N ILE A 47 21.67 -29.94 13.22
CA ILE A 47 22.68 -29.28 14.07
C ILE A 47 23.35 -30.30 15.01
N ALA A 48 22.57 -31.20 15.63
CA ALA A 48 23.11 -32.22 16.53
C ALA A 48 24.03 -33.20 15.80
N ALA A 49 23.65 -33.65 14.60
CA ALA A 49 24.45 -34.54 13.77
C ALA A 49 25.78 -33.93 13.30
N LEU A 50 25.86 -32.60 13.16
CA LEU A 50 27.13 -31.90 12.88
C LEU A 50 28.10 -31.89 14.08
N ARG A 51 27.58 -32.11 15.30
CA ARG A 51 28.34 -32.04 16.55
C ARG A 51 28.66 -33.43 17.13
N ASP A 52 27.84 -34.43 16.83
CA ASP A 52 27.95 -35.77 17.38
C ASP A 52 27.63 -36.85 16.33
N ASP A 53 28.69 -37.48 15.81
CA ASP A 53 28.61 -38.56 14.83
C ASP A 53 28.04 -39.88 15.40
N THR A 54 27.83 -39.98 16.73
CA THR A 54 27.37 -41.20 17.40
C THR A 54 25.85 -41.34 17.47
N LEU A 55 25.09 -40.33 17.04
CA LEU A 55 23.63 -40.30 17.07
C LEU A 55 22.97 -41.39 16.19
N GLY A 56 23.69 -41.94 15.20
CA GLY A 56 23.21 -43.01 14.34
C GLY A 56 21.96 -42.66 13.51
N ALA A 57 21.67 -41.36 13.37
CA ALA A 57 20.50 -40.84 12.70
C ALA A 57 20.78 -40.56 11.21
N ASP A 58 19.88 -40.98 10.33
CA ASP A 58 19.95 -40.64 8.91
C ASP A 58 19.47 -39.19 8.70
N VAL A 59 20.39 -38.34 8.23
CA VAL A 59 20.13 -36.93 7.89
C VAL A 59 20.17 -36.66 6.39
N SER A 60 20.25 -37.71 5.55
CA SER A 60 20.35 -37.58 4.09
C SER A 60 19.02 -37.17 3.45
N ASP A 61 17.89 -37.52 4.07
CA ASP A 61 16.54 -37.20 3.61
C ASP A 61 15.66 -36.69 4.76
N LEU A 62 16.00 -35.54 5.32
CA LEU A 62 15.16 -34.87 6.32
C LEU A 62 13.88 -34.33 5.67
N HIS A 63 12.72 -34.75 6.16
CA HIS A 63 11.43 -34.42 5.57
C HIS A 63 10.28 -34.45 6.59
N ILE A 64 9.15 -33.89 6.17
CA ILE A 64 7.87 -33.94 6.90
C ILE A 64 6.88 -34.71 6.03
N GLU A 65 6.19 -35.69 6.59
CA GLU A 65 5.18 -36.50 5.94
C GLU A 65 3.80 -36.21 6.53
N ILE A 66 2.80 -36.01 5.67
CA ILE A 66 1.39 -35.86 6.03
C ILE A 66 0.64 -37.07 5.47
N ALA A 67 -0.03 -37.81 6.34
CA ALA A 67 -0.84 -38.97 5.99
C ALA A 67 -2.27 -38.77 6.46
N ALA A 68 -3.24 -38.82 5.54
CA ALA A 68 -4.66 -38.78 5.85
C ALA A 68 -5.29 -40.16 5.65
N ASP A 69 -6.14 -40.57 6.59
CA ASP A 69 -6.95 -41.78 6.51
C ASP A 69 -8.43 -41.37 6.64
N PRO A 70 -9.17 -41.28 5.51
CA PRO A 70 -10.59 -40.95 5.52
C PRO A 70 -11.47 -42.01 6.20
N GLU A 71 -11.05 -43.28 6.23
CA GLU A 71 -11.84 -44.37 6.83
C GLU A 71 -11.75 -44.31 8.35
N ALA A 72 -10.53 -44.15 8.88
CA ALA A 72 -10.30 -43.98 10.32
C ALA A 72 -10.56 -42.54 10.81
N ARG A 73 -10.79 -41.59 9.89
CA ARG A 73 -10.82 -40.13 10.12
C ARG A 73 -9.62 -39.63 10.92
N THR A 74 -8.43 -40.06 10.51
CA THR A 74 -7.18 -39.62 11.14
C THR A 74 -6.32 -38.80 10.19
N LEU A 75 -5.61 -37.82 10.75
CA LEU A 75 -4.55 -37.10 10.07
C LEU A 75 -3.27 -37.22 10.89
N THR A 76 -2.20 -37.68 10.26
CA THR A 76 -0.90 -37.87 10.89
C THR A 76 0.11 -36.93 10.26
N VAL A 77 0.79 -36.13 11.10
CA VAL A 77 1.97 -35.35 10.71
C VAL A 77 3.19 -36.02 11.32
N ARG A 78 4.14 -36.43 10.49
CA ARG A 78 5.34 -37.16 10.88
C ARG A 78 6.58 -36.41 10.43
N ASP A 79 7.57 -36.32 11.31
CA ASP A 79 8.93 -35.89 10.98
C ASP A 79 9.93 -36.98 11.33
N ASN A 80 11.06 -37.00 10.62
CA ASN A 80 12.20 -37.85 10.95
C ASN A 80 13.32 -37.08 11.70
N GLY A 81 12.94 -36.04 12.45
CA GLY A 81 13.85 -35.15 13.18
C GLY A 81 14.37 -35.74 14.50
N ILE A 82 14.78 -34.85 15.41
CA ILE A 82 15.53 -35.23 16.62
C ILE A 82 14.71 -36.09 17.60
N GLY A 83 13.37 -35.98 17.55
CA GLY A 83 12.46 -36.65 18.49
C GLY A 83 12.56 -36.12 19.93
N MET A 84 11.89 -36.80 20.85
CA MET A 84 11.89 -36.47 22.29
C MET A 84 12.06 -37.73 23.14
N SER A 85 12.74 -37.60 24.27
CA SER A 85 12.79 -38.64 25.30
C SER A 85 11.51 -38.67 26.13
N TYR A 86 11.32 -39.72 26.94
CA TYR A 86 10.16 -39.85 27.84
C TYR A 86 10.00 -38.63 28.77
N ASP A 87 11.11 -38.15 29.33
CA ASP A 87 11.11 -37.02 30.24
C ASP A 87 10.83 -35.70 29.51
N GLU A 88 11.34 -35.54 28.28
CA GLU A 88 11.03 -34.38 27.44
C GLU A 88 9.56 -34.33 27.03
N VAL A 89 8.93 -35.47 26.75
CA VAL A 89 7.49 -35.49 26.46
C VAL A 89 6.70 -35.05 27.70
N ALA A 90 7.06 -35.53 28.89
CA ALA A 90 6.41 -35.09 30.13
C ALA A 90 6.62 -33.58 30.40
N GLU A 91 7.83 -33.06 30.17
CA GLU A 91 8.18 -31.67 30.44
C GLU A 91 7.61 -30.70 29.39
N LEU A 92 7.72 -31.03 28.10
CA LEU A 92 7.42 -30.13 26.97
C LEU A 92 5.99 -30.28 26.44
N ILE A 93 5.47 -31.51 26.38
CA ILE A 93 4.11 -31.80 25.90
C ILE A 93 3.14 -31.92 27.07
N GLY A 94 3.58 -32.38 28.24
CA GLY A 94 2.75 -32.49 29.44
C GLY A 94 2.52 -31.16 30.18
N THR A 95 3.35 -30.15 29.94
CA THR A 95 3.25 -28.83 30.59
C THR A 95 2.83 -27.76 29.59
N ILE A 96 1.75 -27.04 29.87
CA ILE A 96 1.29 -25.96 29.00
C ILE A 96 2.22 -24.73 29.16
N ALA A 97 2.52 -24.06 28.05
CA ALA A 97 3.41 -22.89 27.97
C ALA A 97 4.89 -23.19 28.31
N ASN A 98 5.33 -24.43 28.04
CA ASN A 98 6.73 -24.83 28.13
C ASN A 98 7.27 -25.16 26.73
N SER A 99 8.33 -24.50 26.28
CA SER A 99 8.95 -24.72 24.95
C SER A 99 10.41 -25.13 25.06
N GLY A 100 10.72 -26.34 24.64
CA GLY A 100 12.10 -26.83 24.54
C GLY A 100 12.91 -26.08 23.49
N THR A 101 12.26 -25.54 22.46
CA THR A 101 12.89 -24.67 21.47
C THR A 101 13.29 -23.33 22.08
N ALA A 102 12.51 -22.76 23.00
CA ALA A 102 12.90 -21.55 23.72
C ALA A 102 14.10 -21.78 24.66
N LYS A 103 14.15 -22.94 25.32
CA LYS A 103 15.29 -23.36 26.17
C LYS A 103 16.56 -23.53 25.34
N LEU A 104 16.49 -24.20 24.20
CA LEU A 104 17.62 -24.36 23.28
C LEU A 104 18.10 -23.02 22.71
N LEU A 105 17.19 -22.11 22.36
CA LEU A 105 17.54 -20.77 21.87
C LEU A 105 18.32 -19.98 22.94
N LYS A 106 17.95 -20.13 24.21
CA LYS A 106 18.67 -19.53 25.34
C LYS A 106 20.07 -20.12 25.48
N GLU A 107 20.21 -21.43 25.43
CA GLU A 107 21.51 -22.13 25.51
C GLU A 107 22.44 -21.77 24.34
N LEU A 108 21.92 -21.68 23.11
CA LEU A 108 22.68 -21.29 21.92
C LEU A 108 23.12 -19.82 21.96
N ARG A 109 22.27 -18.92 22.48
CA ARG A 109 22.61 -17.51 22.71
C ARG A 109 23.70 -17.36 23.78
N GLU A 110 23.62 -18.14 24.86
CA GLU A 110 24.65 -18.18 25.91
C GLU A 110 25.99 -18.75 25.39
N ALA A 111 25.96 -19.63 24.40
CA ALA A 111 27.13 -20.21 23.75
C ALA A 111 27.75 -19.36 22.61
N GLN A 112 27.18 -18.18 22.29
CA GLN A 112 27.59 -17.31 21.17
C GLN A 112 27.57 -17.99 19.78
N ASP A 113 26.75 -19.03 19.59
CA ASP A 113 26.58 -19.70 18.29
C ASP A 113 25.36 -19.13 17.55
N ALA A 114 25.58 -18.04 16.81
CA ALA A 114 24.52 -17.34 16.08
C ALA A 114 23.91 -18.19 14.95
N ALA A 115 24.73 -19.00 14.27
CA ALA A 115 24.30 -19.81 13.13
C ALA A 115 23.35 -20.96 13.51
N GLY A 116 23.48 -21.51 14.72
CA GLY A 116 22.56 -22.53 15.24
C GLY A 116 21.22 -21.98 15.75
N ALA A 117 21.15 -20.68 16.08
CA ALA A 117 19.93 -20.03 16.57
C ALA A 117 19.02 -19.49 15.45
N GLU A 118 19.59 -19.29 14.25
CA GLU A 118 18.87 -18.94 13.03
C GLU A 118 18.05 -20.15 12.53
N GLY A 119 16.73 -19.99 12.42
CA GLY A 119 15.81 -21.02 11.90
C GLY A 119 14.73 -21.51 12.88
N LEU A 120 14.94 -21.43 14.20
CA LEU A 120 13.97 -21.95 15.18
C LEU A 120 12.73 -21.05 15.35
N ILE A 121 11.53 -21.61 15.17
CA ILE A 121 10.25 -20.86 15.08
C ILE A 121 9.47 -20.87 16.41
N GLY A 122 9.38 -22.00 17.11
CA GLY A 122 8.44 -22.21 18.23
C GLY A 122 8.89 -21.64 19.58
N GLN A 123 8.34 -20.49 20.03
CA GLN A 123 8.76 -19.85 21.30
C GLN A 123 7.78 -19.97 22.47
N PHE A 124 6.47 -20.10 22.20
CA PHE A 124 5.43 -19.96 23.25
C PHE A 124 5.04 -21.25 23.98
N GLY A 125 5.31 -22.44 23.40
CA GLY A 125 4.97 -23.72 24.05
C GLY A 125 3.47 -24.02 24.13
N VAL A 126 2.67 -23.47 23.19
CA VAL A 126 1.21 -23.66 23.14
C VAL A 126 0.69 -24.19 21.80
N GLY A 127 1.47 -24.08 20.73
CA GLY A 127 1.03 -24.40 19.36
C GLY A 127 0.61 -25.86 19.16
N PHE A 128 1.20 -26.81 19.88
CA PHE A 128 0.80 -28.23 19.82
C PHE A 128 -0.68 -28.44 20.17
N TYR A 129 -1.20 -27.69 21.15
CA TYR A 129 -2.58 -27.82 21.62
C TYR A 129 -3.62 -27.23 20.64
N ALA A 130 -3.20 -26.47 19.63
CA ALA A 130 -4.04 -26.04 18.52
C ALA A 130 -4.68 -27.24 17.79
N SER A 131 -4.05 -28.42 17.86
CA SER A 131 -4.57 -29.69 17.34
C SER A 131 -5.98 -30.04 17.86
N PHE A 132 -6.30 -29.70 19.11
CA PHE A 132 -7.62 -29.98 19.71
C PHE A 132 -8.76 -29.09 19.16
N MET A 133 -8.44 -28.07 18.35
CA MET A 133 -9.47 -27.33 17.60
C MET A 133 -10.18 -28.25 16.61
N VAL A 134 -9.43 -29.16 15.99
CA VAL A 134 -9.91 -30.02 14.89
C VAL A 134 -9.99 -31.51 15.26
N ALA A 135 -9.43 -31.91 16.40
CA ALA A 135 -9.37 -33.30 16.86
C ALA A 135 -10.02 -33.51 18.23
N ASP A 136 -10.65 -34.67 18.41
CA ASP A 136 -11.20 -35.11 19.71
C ASP A 136 -10.16 -35.85 20.56
N GLU A 137 -9.17 -36.46 19.91
CA GLU A 137 -8.07 -37.16 20.56
C GLU A 137 -6.78 -36.96 19.75
N VAL A 138 -5.68 -36.73 20.45
CA VAL A 138 -4.36 -36.54 19.87
C VAL A 138 -3.43 -37.60 20.45
N THR A 139 -2.75 -38.33 19.57
CA THR A 139 -1.72 -39.30 19.92
C THR A 139 -0.39 -38.86 19.34
N LEU A 140 0.63 -38.75 20.19
CA LEU A 140 2.01 -38.46 19.81
C LEU A 140 2.87 -39.70 20.07
N VAL A 141 3.61 -40.14 19.06
CA VAL A 141 4.62 -41.19 19.18
C VAL A 141 5.96 -40.61 18.78
N THR A 142 6.97 -40.73 19.63
CA THR A 142 8.28 -40.13 19.37
C THR A 142 9.42 -41.04 19.85
N ARG A 143 10.55 -40.98 19.14
CA ARG A 143 11.81 -41.61 19.56
C ARG A 143 12.95 -40.63 19.33
N ARG A 144 13.68 -40.32 20.40
CA ARG A 144 14.85 -39.45 20.34
C ARG A 144 16.00 -40.12 19.57
N ALA A 145 16.66 -39.37 18.70
CA ALA A 145 17.87 -39.84 18.03
C ALA A 145 18.94 -40.24 19.08
N GLY A 146 19.59 -41.38 18.86
CA GLY A 146 20.53 -41.98 19.81
C GLY A 146 19.90 -42.82 20.93
N GLU A 147 18.57 -42.87 21.05
CA GLU A 147 17.86 -43.73 22.02
C GLU A 147 17.13 -44.88 21.32
N GLY A 148 17.11 -46.06 21.96
CA GLY A 148 16.45 -47.26 21.41
C GLY A 148 14.94 -47.32 21.67
N GLY A 149 14.46 -46.74 22.78
CA GLY A 149 13.05 -46.82 23.20
C GLY A 149 12.21 -45.63 22.76
N GLY A 150 10.96 -45.88 22.36
CA GLY A 150 9.99 -44.83 22.01
C GLY A 150 9.12 -44.38 23.19
N THR A 151 8.39 -43.30 22.99
CA THR A 151 7.38 -42.80 23.93
C THR A 151 6.07 -42.52 23.21
N ARG A 152 4.95 -42.99 23.78
CA ARG A 152 3.59 -42.67 23.34
C ARG A 152 2.92 -41.76 24.36
N TRP A 153 2.36 -40.66 23.88
CA TRP A 153 1.52 -39.74 24.61
C TRP A 153 0.13 -39.71 23.98
N THR A 154 -0.92 -39.74 24.80
CA THR A 154 -2.32 -39.64 24.30
C THR A 154 -3.14 -38.74 25.21
N SER A 155 -3.97 -37.87 24.62
CA SER A 155 -4.91 -37.02 25.36
C SER A 155 -6.13 -36.64 24.52
N ARG A 156 -7.23 -36.33 25.23
CA ARG A 156 -8.48 -35.79 24.69
C ARG A 156 -8.66 -34.28 24.91
N GLY A 157 -7.64 -33.61 25.46
CA GLY A 157 -7.75 -32.18 25.77
C GLY A 157 -8.68 -31.86 26.94
N GLU A 158 -8.97 -32.83 27.81
CA GLU A 158 -9.86 -32.66 28.98
C GLU A 158 -9.10 -32.36 30.29
N GLY A 159 -7.79 -32.07 30.19
CA GLY A 159 -6.93 -31.74 31.33
C GLY A 159 -6.06 -32.90 31.85
N THR A 160 -6.11 -34.07 31.20
CA THR A 160 -5.27 -35.23 31.52
C THR A 160 -4.67 -35.86 30.26
N TYR A 161 -3.54 -36.55 30.41
CA TYR A 161 -2.90 -37.33 29.34
C TYR A 161 -2.31 -38.63 29.91
N THR A 162 -2.04 -39.60 29.03
CA THR A 162 -1.33 -40.84 29.36
C THR A 162 0.04 -40.86 28.70
N LEU A 163 1.02 -41.47 29.36
CA LEU A 163 2.39 -41.61 28.87
C LEU A 163 2.84 -43.07 28.99
N GLU A 164 3.32 -43.65 27.90
CA GLU A 164 3.70 -45.05 27.80
C GLU A 164 5.08 -45.18 27.13
N ARG A 165 5.93 -46.08 27.64
CA ARG A 165 7.20 -46.44 27.00
C ARG A 165 6.95 -47.52 25.95
N LEU A 166 7.52 -47.33 24.76
CA LEU A 166 7.46 -48.27 23.65
C LEU A 166 8.81 -48.96 23.48
N ASP A 167 8.76 -50.22 23.04
CA ASP A 167 9.93 -51.01 22.65
C ASP A 167 10.52 -50.50 21.30
N GLU A 168 11.59 -51.14 20.81
CA GLU A 168 12.52 -50.65 19.75
C GLU A 168 11.90 -50.31 18.37
N ASP A 169 10.61 -50.56 18.16
CA ASP A 169 9.91 -50.41 16.86
C ASP A 169 9.38 -48.99 16.57
N ALA A 170 9.53 -48.03 17.48
CA ALA A 170 9.11 -46.65 17.23
C ALA A 170 10.04 -45.96 16.21
N PRO A 171 9.52 -45.33 15.13
CA PRO A 171 10.37 -44.63 14.17
C PRO A 171 11.07 -43.41 14.80
N GLN A 172 12.28 -43.08 14.33
CA GLN A 172 12.97 -41.84 14.73
C GLN A 172 12.12 -40.62 14.42
N GLY A 173 12.20 -39.61 15.29
CA GLY A 173 11.48 -38.35 15.13
C GLY A 173 10.14 -38.41 15.87
N THR A 174 9.13 -37.73 15.34
CA THR A 174 7.81 -37.63 15.98
C THR A 174 6.69 -37.85 14.98
N SER A 175 5.67 -38.60 15.38
CA SER A 175 4.40 -38.77 14.67
C SER A 175 3.27 -38.26 15.54
N VAL A 176 2.55 -37.23 15.08
CA VAL A 176 1.35 -36.70 15.74
C VAL A 176 0.13 -37.11 14.93
N THR A 177 -0.68 -38.01 15.49
CA THR A 177 -1.94 -38.51 14.93
C THR A 177 -3.12 -37.79 15.56
N LEU A 178 -3.96 -37.19 14.73
CA LEU A 178 -5.17 -36.47 15.10
C LEU A 178 -6.38 -37.32 14.75
N HIS A 179 -7.20 -37.66 15.75
CA HIS A 179 -8.54 -38.20 15.51
C HIS A 179 -9.49 -37.04 15.24
N LEU A 180 -9.75 -36.80 13.95
CA LEU A 180 -10.43 -35.59 13.49
C LEU A 180 -11.92 -35.61 13.83
N LYS A 181 -12.41 -34.45 14.26
CA LYS A 181 -13.83 -34.17 14.39
C LYS A 181 -14.54 -34.36 13.04
N PRO A 182 -15.85 -34.65 13.02
CA PRO A 182 -16.64 -34.65 11.79
C PRO A 182 -16.55 -33.30 11.09
N ALA A 183 -16.53 -33.28 9.75
CA ALA A 183 -16.61 -32.02 9.01
C ALA A 183 -17.97 -31.35 9.30
N ASP A 184 -17.94 -30.05 9.54
CA ASP A 184 -19.12 -29.27 9.92
C ASP A 184 -19.11 -27.93 9.16
N PRO A 185 -19.93 -27.80 8.10
CA PRO A 185 -20.04 -26.55 7.36
C PRO A 185 -20.58 -25.38 8.20
N ASP A 186 -21.45 -25.64 9.17
CA ASP A 186 -22.08 -24.60 10.00
C ASP A 186 -21.06 -24.01 10.99
N ASP A 187 -20.12 -24.83 11.46
CA ASP A 187 -19.01 -24.45 12.34
C ASP A 187 -17.71 -24.10 11.60
N GLN A 188 -17.73 -23.98 10.26
CA GLN A 188 -16.54 -23.73 9.43
C GLN A 188 -15.41 -24.74 9.71
N LEU A 189 -15.74 -26.03 9.84
CA LEU A 189 -14.81 -27.14 10.01
C LEU A 189 -14.70 -27.96 8.72
N PRO A 190 -13.68 -27.71 7.88
CA PRO A 190 -13.45 -28.46 6.65
C PRO A 190 -13.17 -29.94 6.90
N ASP A 191 -13.27 -30.74 5.83
CA ASP A 191 -12.75 -32.11 5.85
C ASP A 191 -11.22 -32.13 5.70
N TYR A 192 -10.52 -32.20 6.83
CA TYR A 192 -9.06 -32.28 6.88
C TYR A 192 -8.48 -33.64 6.46
N THR A 193 -9.31 -34.59 6.02
CA THR A 193 -8.83 -35.80 5.33
C THR A 193 -8.70 -35.61 3.82
N ALA A 194 -9.23 -34.51 3.27
CA ALA A 194 -9.22 -34.24 1.84
C ALA A 194 -7.87 -33.68 1.36
N ASP A 195 -7.26 -34.34 0.36
CA ASP A 195 -5.97 -33.96 -0.25
C ASP A 195 -5.93 -32.48 -0.69
N PHE A 196 -6.96 -31.99 -1.39
CA PHE A 196 -7.00 -30.60 -1.87
C PHE A 196 -6.88 -29.58 -0.74
N LYS A 197 -7.53 -29.86 0.42
CA LYS A 197 -7.54 -28.94 1.55
C LYS A 197 -6.19 -28.95 2.26
N LEU A 198 -5.57 -30.12 2.41
CA LEU A 198 -4.21 -30.24 2.96
C LEU A 198 -3.19 -29.49 2.09
N ARG A 199 -3.28 -29.64 0.75
CA ARG A 199 -2.45 -28.89 -0.20
C ARG A 199 -2.64 -27.38 -0.07
N GLU A 200 -3.89 -26.92 -0.01
CA GLU A 200 -4.23 -25.50 0.18
C GLU A 200 -3.59 -24.94 1.46
N ILE A 201 -3.72 -25.65 2.59
CA ILE A 201 -3.18 -25.21 3.88
C ILE A 201 -1.64 -25.18 3.84
N VAL A 202 -1.00 -26.24 3.33
CA VAL A 202 0.48 -26.29 3.23
C VAL A 202 0.99 -25.19 2.32
N LYS A 203 0.37 -24.97 1.16
CA LYS A 203 0.72 -23.88 0.24
C LYS A 203 0.54 -22.50 0.88
N ARG A 204 -0.48 -22.32 1.71
CA ARG A 204 -0.74 -21.04 2.34
C ARG A 204 0.24 -20.74 3.47
N TYR A 205 0.49 -21.71 4.35
CA TYR A 205 1.17 -21.46 5.62
C TYR A 205 2.64 -21.92 5.66
N SER A 206 3.02 -22.83 4.77
CA SER A 206 4.26 -23.61 4.88
C SER A 206 4.98 -23.81 3.55
N ASP A 207 4.63 -23.07 2.50
CA ASP A 207 5.22 -23.24 1.15
C ASP A 207 6.74 -23.01 1.12
N PHE A 208 7.23 -22.15 2.01
CA PHE A 208 8.63 -21.73 2.07
C PHE A 208 9.41 -22.34 3.24
N ILE A 209 8.83 -23.31 3.95
CA ILE A 209 9.57 -24.13 4.93
C ILE A 209 10.72 -24.84 4.21
N THR A 210 11.87 -24.90 4.85
CA THR A 210 13.14 -25.39 4.27
C THR A 210 13.10 -26.88 3.92
N TRP A 211 12.30 -27.66 4.64
CA TRP A 211 12.22 -29.11 4.50
C TRP A 211 11.06 -29.53 3.59
N PRO A 212 11.23 -30.58 2.78
CA PRO A 212 10.15 -31.08 1.91
C PRO A 212 8.99 -31.63 2.75
N ILE A 213 7.77 -31.20 2.40
CA ILE A 213 6.51 -31.67 2.98
C ILE A 213 5.86 -32.61 1.97
N ARG A 214 5.76 -33.89 2.28
CA ARG A 214 5.25 -34.95 1.38
C ARG A 214 3.90 -35.46 1.85
N LEU A 215 3.08 -35.94 0.92
CA LEU A 215 1.85 -36.67 1.22
C LEU A 215 2.09 -38.18 1.09
N ALA A 216 1.78 -38.95 2.14
CA ALA A 216 2.13 -40.38 2.23
C ALA A 216 1.42 -41.28 1.18
N SER A 217 0.37 -40.80 0.51
CA SER A 217 -0.39 -41.58 -0.48
C SER A 217 0.25 -41.63 -1.88
N ALA A 218 1.38 -40.95 -2.09
CA ALA A 218 2.15 -41.04 -3.32
C ALA A 218 3.14 -42.21 -3.20
N ALA A 219 3.12 -43.13 -4.18
CA ALA A 219 3.92 -44.36 -4.16
C ALA A 219 5.39 -44.09 -3.74
N GLU A 220 5.92 -44.95 -2.86
CA GLU A 220 7.25 -44.85 -2.24
C GLU A 220 8.31 -44.39 -3.24
N GLY A 221 8.87 -43.20 -3.01
CA GLY A 221 10.13 -42.74 -3.61
C GLY A 221 10.08 -41.57 -4.58
N ASP A 222 8.91 -41.15 -5.09
CA ASP A 222 8.82 -40.10 -6.14
C ASP A 222 7.72 -39.04 -5.88
N ALA A 223 7.36 -38.83 -4.61
CA ALA A 223 6.33 -37.86 -4.23
C ALA A 223 6.85 -36.42 -4.35
N GLU A 224 6.33 -35.65 -5.32
CA GLU A 224 6.60 -34.21 -5.40
C GLU A 224 6.19 -33.51 -4.08
N PRO A 225 7.06 -32.66 -3.50
CA PRO A 225 6.76 -31.96 -2.26
C PRO A 225 5.57 -31.02 -2.46
N LEU A 226 4.73 -30.94 -1.44
CA LEU A 226 3.58 -30.03 -1.39
C LEU A 226 4.02 -28.57 -1.35
N ASN A 227 5.19 -28.29 -0.75
CA ASN A 227 5.77 -26.96 -0.63
C ASN A 227 6.86 -26.71 -1.68
N SER A 228 7.03 -25.45 -2.10
CA SER A 228 8.04 -25.07 -3.09
C SER A 228 9.46 -25.06 -2.53
N MET A 229 9.62 -24.82 -1.22
CA MET A 229 10.91 -24.59 -0.51
C MET A 229 11.72 -23.40 -1.05
N LYS A 230 11.17 -22.62 -1.99
CA LYS A 230 11.89 -21.55 -2.69
C LYS A 230 11.63 -20.19 -2.03
N ALA A 231 12.29 -19.93 -0.91
CA ALA A 231 12.33 -18.59 -0.32
C ALA A 231 13.20 -17.65 -1.18
N LEU A 232 12.67 -17.15 -2.30
CA LEU A 232 13.43 -16.36 -3.28
C LEU A 232 14.05 -15.09 -2.68
N TRP A 233 13.43 -14.51 -1.65
CA TRP A 233 13.97 -13.35 -0.92
C TRP A 233 15.25 -13.67 -0.15
N ALA A 234 15.46 -14.93 0.25
CA ALA A 234 16.62 -15.37 1.00
C ALA A 234 17.82 -15.75 0.12
N ARG A 235 17.63 -15.88 -1.20
CA ARG A 235 18.69 -16.23 -2.16
C ARG A 235 19.40 -14.99 -2.69
N SER A 236 20.63 -15.14 -3.17
CA SER A 236 21.36 -14.04 -3.81
C SER A 236 20.69 -13.64 -5.14
N ARG A 237 20.96 -12.44 -5.68
CA ARG A 237 20.38 -12.01 -6.97
C ARG A 237 20.79 -12.93 -8.12
N GLU A 238 22.05 -13.35 -8.08
CA GLU A 238 22.72 -14.10 -9.15
C GLU A 238 22.18 -15.53 -9.27
N GLU A 239 21.58 -16.03 -8.20
CA GLU A 239 21.02 -17.38 -8.11
C GLU A 239 19.57 -17.49 -8.55
N VAL A 240 18.86 -16.38 -8.75
CA VAL A 240 17.42 -16.34 -9.04
C VAL A 240 17.17 -15.61 -10.36
N SER A 241 16.54 -16.33 -11.31
CA SER A 241 16.17 -15.74 -12.59
C SER A 241 14.97 -14.80 -12.46
N ASP A 242 14.76 -13.94 -13.46
CA ASP A 242 13.60 -13.05 -13.50
C ASP A 242 12.30 -13.85 -13.61
N ASP A 243 12.29 -14.94 -14.37
CA ASP A 243 11.14 -15.84 -14.48
C ASP A 243 10.74 -16.44 -13.11
N GLU A 244 11.71 -16.82 -12.27
CA GLU A 244 11.41 -17.30 -10.91
C GLU A 244 10.73 -16.21 -10.06
N TYR A 245 11.17 -14.96 -10.18
CA TYR A 245 10.52 -13.83 -9.52
C TYR A 245 9.11 -13.56 -10.07
N HIS A 246 8.92 -13.66 -11.38
CA HIS A 246 7.62 -13.45 -12.02
C HIS A 246 6.61 -14.51 -11.59
N GLU A 247 7.00 -15.78 -11.51
CA GLU A 247 6.13 -16.85 -11.04
C GLU A 247 5.76 -16.66 -9.57
N LEU A 248 6.69 -16.22 -8.72
CA LEU A 248 6.35 -15.85 -7.34
C LEU A 248 5.38 -14.68 -7.29
N TYR A 249 5.60 -13.63 -8.09
CA TYR A 249 4.68 -12.48 -8.19
C TYR A 249 3.27 -12.93 -8.56
N LYS A 250 3.10 -13.74 -9.62
CA LYS A 250 1.79 -14.26 -10.04
C LYS A 250 1.12 -15.07 -8.94
N HIS A 251 1.91 -15.89 -8.24
CA HIS A 251 1.42 -16.71 -7.13
C HIS A 251 0.87 -15.86 -5.98
N ILE A 252 1.60 -14.83 -5.53
CA ILE A 252 1.21 -14.03 -4.36
C ILE A 252 0.22 -12.90 -4.68
N SER A 253 0.24 -12.37 -5.91
CA SER A 253 -0.62 -11.24 -6.30
C SER A 253 -1.94 -11.69 -6.93
N HIS A 254 -2.02 -12.95 -7.36
CA HIS A 254 -3.09 -13.48 -8.21
C HIS A 254 -3.24 -12.73 -9.56
N ASP A 255 -2.23 -11.97 -9.98
CA ASP A 255 -2.12 -11.45 -11.34
C ASP A 255 -1.57 -12.55 -12.26
N TRP A 256 -1.98 -12.55 -13.52
CA TRP A 256 -1.45 -13.46 -14.54
C TRP A 256 -0.30 -12.84 -15.34
N ARG A 257 -0.08 -11.53 -15.23
CA ARG A 257 0.98 -10.79 -15.91
C ARG A 257 2.26 -10.80 -15.09
N ASP A 258 3.35 -10.46 -15.74
CA ASP A 258 4.63 -10.21 -15.08
C ASP A 258 4.61 -8.84 -14.38
N PRO A 259 5.36 -8.69 -13.26
CA PRO A 259 5.53 -7.42 -12.60
C PRO A 259 6.33 -6.46 -13.49
N LEU A 260 6.12 -5.16 -13.30
CA LEU A 260 6.90 -4.12 -13.97
C LEU A 260 8.34 -4.09 -13.45
N GLU A 261 8.49 -4.19 -12.13
CA GLU A 261 9.80 -4.11 -11.47
C GLU A 261 9.83 -4.91 -10.18
N THR A 262 11.00 -5.45 -9.85
CA THR A 262 11.26 -6.21 -8.62
C THR A 262 12.12 -5.37 -7.67
N VAL A 263 11.62 -5.13 -6.46
CA VAL A 263 12.28 -4.35 -5.43
C VAL A 263 12.79 -5.27 -4.33
N ARG A 264 14.11 -5.36 -4.19
CA ARG A 264 14.76 -6.18 -3.16
C ARG A 264 15.35 -5.32 -2.06
N LEU A 265 15.18 -5.74 -0.82
CA LEU A 265 15.77 -5.11 0.34
C LEU A 265 16.24 -6.18 1.32
N GLN A 266 17.49 -6.08 1.75
CA GLN A 266 18.01 -6.80 2.90
C GLN A 266 18.39 -5.77 3.95
N ALA A 267 17.85 -5.93 5.15
CA ALA A 267 18.08 -5.06 6.27
C ALA A 267 18.83 -5.85 7.35
N GLU A 268 20.10 -5.48 7.56
CA GLU A 268 20.96 -6.03 8.62
C GLU A 268 21.06 -5.03 9.79
N GLY A 269 21.40 -5.51 10.99
CA GLY A 269 21.67 -4.68 12.17
C GLY A 269 20.73 -4.97 13.35
N THR A 270 20.21 -3.93 14.01
CA THR A 270 19.40 -4.09 15.23
C THR A 270 18.10 -4.89 15.02
N PHE A 271 17.58 -4.90 13.80
CA PHE A 271 16.40 -5.66 13.43
C PHE A 271 16.58 -6.15 12.00
N GLU A 272 16.60 -7.47 11.85
CA GLU A 272 16.93 -8.14 10.59
C GLU A 272 15.68 -8.59 9.86
N TYR A 273 15.60 -8.26 8.58
CA TYR A 273 14.53 -8.71 7.70
C TYR A 273 14.94 -8.63 6.25
N GLN A 274 14.24 -9.40 5.43
CA GLN A 274 14.37 -9.39 3.99
C GLN A 274 13.02 -9.03 3.38
N ALA A 275 13.02 -8.26 2.31
CA ALA A 275 11.82 -7.94 1.56
C ALA A 275 12.06 -8.14 0.06
N LEU A 276 11.06 -8.74 -0.56
CA LEU A 276 10.95 -8.91 -2.00
C LEU A 276 9.59 -8.36 -2.40
N LEU A 277 9.59 -7.14 -2.93
CA LEU A 277 8.41 -6.44 -3.37
C LEU A 277 8.36 -6.36 -4.89
N PHE A 278 7.18 -6.12 -5.41
CA PHE A 278 6.89 -6.06 -6.83
C PHE A 278 6.04 -4.83 -7.10
N LEU A 279 6.40 -4.11 -8.15
CA LEU A 279 5.56 -3.07 -8.74
C LEU A 279 4.74 -3.76 -9.85
N PRO A 280 3.41 -3.84 -9.75
CA PRO A 280 2.59 -4.40 -10.82
C PRO A 280 2.76 -3.64 -12.14
N SER A 281 2.49 -4.29 -13.27
CA SER A 281 2.51 -3.63 -14.58
C SER A 281 1.24 -2.83 -14.89
N HIS A 282 0.17 -3.05 -14.14
CA HIS A 282 -1.12 -2.39 -14.34
C HIS A 282 -1.82 -2.17 -13.00
N ALA A 283 -2.54 -1.06 -12.89
CA ALA A 283 -3.38 -0.81 -11.73
C ALA A 283 -4.59 -1.76 -11.71
N PRO A 284 -4.95 -2.33 -10.54
CA PRO A 284 -6.21 -3.06 -10.42
C PRO A 284 -7.39 -2.06 -10.48
N HIS A 285 -8.53 -2.49 -11.02
CA HIS A 285 -9.70 -1.61 -11.22
C HIS A 285 -10.24 -1.00 -9.92
N ASP A 286 -10.01 -1.67 -8.80
CA ASP A 286 -10.48 -1.28 -7.48
C ASP A 286 -9.43 -0.47 -6.68
N LEU A 287 -8.29 -0.08 -7.27
CA LEU A 287 -7.17 0.61 -6.60
C LEU A 287 -7.58 1.83 -5.75
N PHE A 288 -8.58 2.59 -6.18
CA PHE A 288 -9.06 3.80 -5.50
C PHE A 288 -10.35 3.57 -4.69
N THR A 289 -10.81 2.32 -4.58
CA THR A 289 -11.97 1.98 -3.77
C THR A 289 -11.57 1.82 -2.31
N ARG A 290 -12.52 2.11 -1.40
CA ARG A 290 -12.28 2.04 0.05
C ARG A 290 -11.93 0.63 0.54
N ASP A 291 -12.53 -0.39 -0.07
CA ASP A 291 -12.41 -1.78 0.35
C ASP A 291 -11.29 -2.54 -0.38
N HIS A 292 -10.43 -1.80 -1.11
CA HIS A 292 -9.29 -2.38 -1.81
C HIS A 292 -8.34 -3.10 -0.85
N ARG A 293 -8.05 -4.36 -1.13
CA ARG A 293 -7.07 -5.15 -0.37
C ARG A 293 -5.65 -4.69 -0.68
N ARG A 294 -4.97 -4.18 0.34
CA ARG A 294 -3.63 -3.62 0.24
C ARG A 294 -2.69 -4.27 1.24
N GLY A 295 -1.39 -4.11 1.01
CA GLY A 295 -0.35 -4.60 1.90
C GLY A 295 0.46 -5.73 1.26
N VAL A 296 1.38 -6.26 2.06
CA VAL A 296 2.32 -7.30 1.65
C VAL A 296 2.23 -8.48 2.61
N GLN A 297 2.57 -9.67 2.14
CA GLN A 297 2.59 -10.85 3.00
C GLN A 297 3.71 -10.71 4.02
N LEU A 298 3.40 -10.96 5.29
CA LEU A 298 4.38 -10.96 6.37
C LEU A 298 4.70 -12.38 6.79
N TYR A 299 6.00 -12.67 6.81
CA TYR A 299 6.58 -13.90 7.31
C TYR A 299 7.50 -13.58 8.49
N VAL A 300 7.63 -14.55 9.38
CA VAL A 300 8.65 -14.54 10.42
C VAL A 300 9.37 -15.88 10.36
N LYS A 301 10.67 -15.85 10.07
CA LYS A 301 11.48 -17.06 9.83
C LYS A 301 10.83 -17.99 8.81
N ARG A 302 10.38 -17.44 7.67
CA ARG A 302 9.70 -18.17 6.57
C ARG A 302 8.35 -18.79 6.92
N VAL A 303 7.81 -18.53 8.11
CA VAL A 303 6.45 -18.94 8.49
C VAL A 303 5.49 -17.79 8.22
N PHE A 304 4.42 -18.09 7.49
CA PHE A 304 3.39 -17.13 7.17
C PHE A 304 2.66 -16.66 8.43
N ILE A 305 2.60 -15.34 8.62
CA ILE A 305 1.92 -14.70 9.75
C ILE A 305 0.57 -14.14 9.30
N MET A 306 0.59 -13.27 8.29
CA MET A 306 -0.61 -12.64 7.78
C MET A 306 -0.47 -12.23 6.33
N ASP A 307 -1.61 -12.21 5.66
CA ASP A 307 -1.77 -11.63 4.33
C ASP A 307 -1.97 -10.12 4.44
N ASP A 308 -1.79 -9.40 3.33
CA ASP A 308 -2.21 -7.99 3.18
C ASP A 308 -1.82 -7.11 4.39
N CYS A 309 -0.56 -7.21 4.85
CA CYS A 309 -0.10 -6.46 6.02
C CYS A 309 0.05 -4.97 5.70
N GLU A 310 -1.04 -4.22 5.90
CA GLU A 310 -1.11 -2.78 5.59
C GLU A 310 -0.12 -1.95 6.41
N ALA A 311 0.26 -2.42 7.59
CA ALA A 311 1.15 -1.67 8.48
C ALA A 311 2.58 -1.53 7.92
N LEU A 312 2.98 -2.37 6.96
CA LEU A 312 4.32 -2.40 6.37
C LEU A 312 4.51 -1.41 5.22
N LEU A 313 3.44 -0.85 4.65
CA LEU A 313 3.55 0.15 3.60
C LEU A 313 2.53 1.28 3.80
N PRO A 314 2.89 2.53 3.48
CA PRO A 314 1.93 3.63 3.55
C PRO A 314 0.85 3.49 2.46
N SER A 315 -0.30 4.14 2.66
CA SER A 315 -1.48 4.01 1.79
C SER A 315 -1.26 4.46 0.34
N TYR A 316 -0.33 5.38 0.09
CA TYR A 316 0.04 5.83 -1.25
C TYR A 316 0.90 4.80 -2.03
N LEU A 317 1.34 3.72 -1.37
CA LEU A 317 2.02 2.56 -1.96
C LEU A 317 1.15 1.29 -1.94
N ARG A 318 -0.18 1.44 -1.80
CA ARG A 318 -1.14 0.33 -1.71
C ARG A 318 -1.12 -0.67 -2.87
N PHE A 319 -0.58 -0.28 -4.03
CA PHE A 319 -0.44 -1.13 -5.20
C PHE A 319 0.72 -2.13 -5.10
N VAL A 320 1.68 -1.90 -4.20
CA VAL A 320 2.86 -2.77 -4.07
C VAL A 320 2.44 -4.13 -3.54
N LYS A 321 2.91 -5.19 -4.18
CA LYS A 321 2.74 -6.59 -3.75
C LYS A 321 4.08 -7.16 -3.32
N GLY A 322 4.09 -8.22 -2.53
CA GLY A 322 5.36 -8.80 -2.10
C GLY A 322 5.32 -9.53 -0.78
N VAL A 323 6.52 -9.87 -0.34
CA VAL A 323 6.80 -10.60 0.88
C VAL A 323 7.81 -9.82 1.72
N VAL A 324 7.57 -9.76 3.02
CA VAL A 324 8.53 -9.32 4.04
C VAL A 324 8.74 -10.47 5.01
N ASP A 325 9.98 -10.94 5.16
CA ASP A 325 10.36 -12.00 6.09
C ASP A 325 11.28 -11.44 7.17
N ALA A 326 10.76 -11.35 8.40
CA ALA A 326 11.50 -10.84 9.54
C ALA A 326 12.18 -11.98 10.32
N ALA A 327 13.41 -11.75 10.77
CA ALA A 327 14.15 -12.75 11.55
C ALA A 327 13.66 -12.84 13.01
N ASP A 328 13.30 -11.70 13.60
CA ASP A 328 12.85 -11.62 14.99
C ASP A 328 11.81 -10.52 15.16
N LEU A 329 10.52 -10.88 15.15
CA LEU A 329 9.39 -9.97 15.37
C LEU A 329 8.59 -10.43 16.58
N SER A 330 8.22 -9.51 17.47
CA SER A 330 7.39 -9.83 18.63
C SER A 330 5.96 -10.13 18.19
N LEU A 331 5.67 -11.42 18.01
CA LEU A 331 4.33 -11.89 17.64
C LEU A 331 3.44 -11.99 18.88
N ASN A 332 2.13 -11.80 18.69
CA ASN A 332 1.15 -12.18 19.68
C ASN A 332 1.04 -13.72 19.76
N VAL A 333 0.37 -14.25 20.79
CA VAL A 333 0.26 -15.71 21.01
C VAL A 333 -0.42 -16.43 19.84
N SER A 334 -1.36 -15.77 19.15
CA SER A 334 -2.03 -16.34 17.97
C SER A 334 -1.16 -16.33 16.70
N ARG A 335 -0.13 -15.48 16.66
CA ARG A 335 0.66 -15.13 15.47
C ARG A 335 -0.21 -14.63 14.31
N GLU A 336 -1.34 -13.99 14.61
CA GLU A 336 -2.29 -13.46 13.61
C GLU A 336 -2.48 -11.94 13.71
N ILE A 337 -2.08 -11.31 14.82
CA ILE A 337 -2.22 -9.85 15.00
C ILE A 337 -0.87 -9.30 15.45
N LEU A 338 -0.41 -8.28 14.72
CA LEU A 338 0.79 -7.55 15.10
C LEU A 338 0.51 -6.75 16.37
N GLN A 339 1.34 -6.94 17.38
CA GLN A 339 1.44 -5.93 18.45
C GLN A 339 1.98 -4.66 17.80
N GLN A 340 1.40 -3.49 18.10
CA GLN A 340 1.79 -2.21 17.51
C GLN A 340 3.23 -1.86 17.88
N ASP A 341 4.17 -2.35 17.06
CA ASP A 341 5.59 -2.29 17.35
C ASP A 341 6.25 -1.11 16.62
N ARG A 342 7.17 -0.44 17.32
CA ARG A 342 8.14 0.50 16.74
C ARG A 342 8.92 -0.14 15.59
N GLN A 343 9.14 -1.45 15.61
CA GLN A 343 9.79 -2.21 14.54
C GLN A 343 9.01 -2.14 13.22
N ILE A 344 7.68 -2.33 13.26
CA ILE A 344 6.81 -2.24 12.07
C ILE A 344 6.87 -0.85 11.45
N GLN A 345 6.82 0.20 12.26
CA GLN A 345 6.93 1.59 11.77
C GLN A 345 8.30 1.88 11.12
N ARG A 346 9.39 1.30 11.66
CA ARG A 346 10.72 1.41 11.05
C ARG A 346 10.82 0.66 9.73
N MET A 347 10.25 -0.54 9.65
CA MET A 347 10.15 -1.30 8.39
C MET A 347 9.37 -0.51 7.36
N ASN A 348 8.19 0.00 7.73
CA ASN A 348 7.34 0.82 6.86
C ASN A 348 8.11 1.96 6.20
N ARG A 349 8.80 2.80 7.00
CA ARG A 349 9.61 3.90 6.47
C ARG A 349 10.73 3.45 5.55
N ARG A 350 11.42 2.37 5.88
CA ARG A 350 12.56 1.86 5.09
C ARG A 350 12.09 1.22 3.78
N LEU A 351 10.98 0.49 3.80
CA LEU A 351 10.33 -0.08 2.63
C LEU A 351 9.82 1.02 1.70
N ALA A 352 9.11 2.02 2.23
CA ALA A 352 8.63 3.17 1.45
C ALA A 352 9.78 3.90 0.76
N LYS A 353 10.85 4.24 1.48
CA LYS A 353 12.05 4.86 0.90
C LYS A 353 12.70 4.01 -0.18
N LYS A 354 12.75 2.69 0.01
CA LYS A 354 13.33 1.79 -0.99
C LYS A 354 12.48 1.73 -2.25
N VAL A 355 11.15 1.66 -2.13
CA VAL A 355 10.24 1.72 -3.29
C VAL A 355 10.39 3.04 -4.04
N LEU A 356 10.35 4.18 -3.34
CA LEU A 356 10.53 5.51 -3.94
C LEU A 356 11.88 5.65 -4.64
N ALA A 357 12.95 5.14 -4.03
CA ALA A 357 14.28 5.13 -4.65
C ALA A 357 14.34 4.27 -5.92
N THR A 358 13.67 3.11 -5.93
CA THR A 358 13.57 2.28 -7.15
C THR A 358 12.78 3.00 -8.24
N VAL A 359 11.63 3.59 -7.92
CA VAL A 359 10.83 4.37 -8.89
C VAL A 359 11.65 5.53 -9.47
N LYS A 360 12.40 6.24 -8.62
CA LYS A 360 13.29 7.32 -9.06
C LYS A 360 14.42 6.81 -9.97
N ASP A 361 15.02 5.67 -9.65
CA ASP A 361 16.06 5.06 -10.50
C ASP A 361 15.51 4.68 -11.88
N MET A 362 14.32 4.08 -11.94
CA MET A 362 13.64 3.70 -13.18
C MET A 362 13.49 4.86 -14.16
N MET A 363 13.36 6.10 -13.69
CA MET A 363 13.29 7.29 -14.55
C MET A 363 14.48 7.39 -15.51
N THR A 364 15.64 6.88 -15.09
CA THR A 364 16.88 6.92 -15.87
C THR A 364 17.32 5.56 -16.37
N SER A 365 17.14 4.50 -15.57
CA SER A 365 17.62 3.15 -15.91
C SER A 365 16.65 2.38 -16.81
N ALA A 366 15.35 2.69 -16.74
CA ALA A 366 14.31 2.04 -17.55
C ALA A 366 13.11 2.99 -17.85
N PRO A 367 13.31 4.01 -18.70
CA PRO A 367 12.30 5.05 -18.94
C PRO A 367 10.93 4.54 -19.39
N ASP A 368 10.88 3.51 -20.23
CA ASP A 368 9.62 2.90 -20.70
C ASP A 368 8.83 2.24 -19.56
N LYS A 369 9.55 1.59 -18.62
CA LYS A 369 8.94 1.04 -17.41
C LYS A 369 8.46 2.16 -16.50
N TYR A 370 9.24 3.22 -16.31
CA TYR A 370 8.81 4.37 -15.52
C TYR A 370 7.56 5.04 -16.10
N ALA A 371 7.50 5.25 -17.41
CA ALA A 371 6.33 5.83 -18.07
C ALA A 371 5.07 4.97 -17.85
N THR A 372 5.23 3.63 -17.89
CA THR A 372 4.15 2.69 -17.54
C THR A 372 3.76 2.83 -16.06
N PHE A 373 4.73 2.80 -15.15
CA PHE A 373 4.49 2.98 -13.72
C PHE A 373 3.72 4.27 -13.42
N TRP A 374 4.18 5.39 -13.99
CA TRP A 374 3.61 6.71 -13.72
C TRP A 374 2.18 6.83 -14.22
N ARG A 375 1.88 6.26 -15.40
CA ARG A 375 0.52 6.22 -15.94
C ARG A 375 -0.43 5.44 -15.03
N GLU A 376 0.00 4.30 -14.50
CA GLU A 376 -0.86 3.40 -13.72
C GLU A 376 -0.98 3.85 -12.25
N PHE A 377 0.10 4.38 -11.65
CA PHE A 377 0.20 4.58 -10.21
C PHE A 377 0.57 6.02 -9.79
N GLY A 378 0.85 6.92 -10.73
CA GLY A 378 1.25 8.30 -10.44
C GLY A 378 0.23 9.05 -9.58
N ALA A 379 -1.07 8.91 -9.88
CA ALA A 379 -2.13 9.50 -9.07
C ALA A 379 -2.14 8.99 -7.62
N ALA A 380 -1.98 7.67 -7.42
CA ALA A 380 -1.90 7.08 -6.08
C ALA A 380 -0.63 7.53 -5.33
N LEU A 381 0.52 7.62 -6.02
CA LEU A 381 1.78 8.07 -5.44
C LEU A 381 1.72 9.53 -4.98
N LYS A 382 1.06 10.39 -5.77
CA LYS A 382 0.87 11.81 -5.46
C LYS A 382 0.08 12.06 -4.18
N GLU A 383 -0.78 11.14 -3.75
CA GLU A 383 -1.45 11.24 -2.44
C GLU A 383 -0.45 11.32 -1.28
N GLY A 384 0.72 10.68 -1.43
CA GLY A 384 1.80 10.73 -0.46
C GLY A 384 2.35 12.14 -0.21
N LEU A 385 2.24 13.06 -1.18
CA LEU A 385 2.65 14.46 -1.02
C LEU A 385 1.83 15.20 0.06
N VAL A 386 0.59 14.74 0.28
CA VAL A 386 -0.32 15.25 1.30
C VAL A 386 -0.17 14.47 2.61
N THR A 387 -0.11 13.13 2.54
CA THR A 387 -0.19 12.28 3.73
C THR A 387 1.14 11.95 4.40
N ASP A 388 2.27 12.13 3.71
CA ASP A 388 3.60 11.74 4.20
C ASP A 388 4.65 12.86 4.01
N PRO A 389 4.63 13.89 4.89
CA PRO A 389 5.60 14.99 4.82
C PRO A 389 7.05 14.54 4.95
N GLU A 390 7.34 13.43 5.64
CA GLU A 390 8.71 12.94 5.84
C GLU A 390 9.36 12.46 4.53
N ASN A 391 8.56 11.96 3.57
CA ASN A 391 9.03 11.48 2.28
C ASN A 391 8.66 12.39 1.09
N ARG A 392 8.08 13.57 1.35
CA ARG A 392 7.63 14.52 0.33
C ARG A 392 8.67 14.79 -0.76
N ASP A 393 9.90 15.12 -0.37
CA ASP A 393 10.98 15.41 -1.33
C ASP A 393 11.34 14.21 -2.21
N ALA A 394 11.30 12.99 -1.63
CA ALA A 394 11.56 11.77 -2.37
C ALA A 394 10.43 11.45 -3.36
N ILE A 395 9.18 11.73 -2.99
CA ILE A 395 8.01 11.58 -3.86
C ILE A 395 8.08 12.59 -5.01
N LEU A 396 8.34 13.88 -4.72
CA LEU A 396 8.51 14.92 -5.76
C LEU A 396 9.66 14.57 -6.72
N ALA A 397 10.78 14.07 -6.20
CA ALA A 397 11.91 13.64 -7.01
C ALA A 397 11.64 12.40 -7.87
N ALA A 398 10.58 11.64 -7.59
CA ALA A 398 10.12 10.49 -8.36
C ALA A 398 8.91 10.84 -9.26
N SER A 399 8.45 12.09 -9.24
CA SER A 399 7.25 12.54 -9.93
C SER A 399 7.55 13.25 -11.25
N THR A 400 6.68 13.05 -12.24
CA THR A 400 6.72 13.80 -13.51
C THR A 400 5.35 14.38 -13.84
N PHE A 401 5.33 15.50 -14.54
CA PHE A 401 4.14 16.30 -14.78
C PHE A 401 4.10 16.73 -16.24
N PRO A 402 2.96 16.60 -16.92
CA PRO A 402 2.78 17.23 -18.23
C PRO A 402 2.99 18.76 -18.12
N SER A 403 3.51 19.37 -19.17
CA SER A 403 3.86 20.79 -19.20
C SER A 403 3.66 21.36 -20.60
N THR A 404 3.48 22.68 -20.72
CA THR A 404 3.44 23.38 -22.01
C THR A 404 4.76 23.33 -22.78
N HIS A 405 5.85 22.90 -22.16
CA HIS A 405 7.15 22.77 -22.84
C HIS A 405 7.16 21.65 -23.89
N HIS A 406 6.34 20.61 -23.75
CA HIS A 406 6.29 19.50 -24.70
C HIS A 406 4.88 18.91 -24.85
N ASP A 407 4.54 18.47 -26.07
CA ASP A 407 3.22 17.93 -26.44
C ASP A 407 2.88 16.56 -25.82
N SER A 408 3.83 15.88 -25.19
CA SER A 408 3.63 14.48 -24.75
C SER A 408 4.60 14.05 -23.66
N GLU A 409 5.85 14.51 -23.72
CA GLU A 409 6.86 14.16 -22.73
C GLU A 409 6.63 14.95 -21.44
N PRO A 410 6.42 14.28 -20.30
CA PRO A 410 6.28 14.96 -19.02
C PRO A 410 7.65 15.42 -18.52
N THR A 411 7.66 16.33 -17.55
CA THR A 411 8.87 16.90 -16.98
C THR A 411 8.90 16.77 -15.46
N THR A 412 10.09 16.85 -14.86
CA THR A 412 10.20 16.95 -13.39
C THR A 412 10.13 18.41 -12.95
N LEU A 413 9.83 18.66 -11.67
CA LEU A 413 9.95 20.01 -11.11
C LEU A 413 11.39 20.54 -11.19
N LYS A 414 12.38 19.65 -11.07
CA LYS A 414 13.79 20.02 -11.24
C LYS A 414 14.06 20.56 -12.64
N ASP A 415 13.63 19.83 -13.68
CA ASP A 415 13.90 20.25 -15.06
C ASP A 415 13.07 21.49 -15.42
N TYR A 416 11.86 21.66 -14.86
CA TYR A 416 11.11 22.91 -14.96
C TYR A 416 11.93 24.08 -14.41
N VAL A 417 12.48 23.94 -13.19
CA VAL A 417 13.29 24.99 -12.55
C VAL A 417 14.54 25.33 -13.39
N GLU A 418 15.20 24.33 -13.97
CA GLU A 418 16.36 24.53 -14.85
C GLU A 418 16.02 25.31 -16.13
N ARG A 419 14.75 25.32 -16.56
CA ARG A 419 14.25 26.04 -17.73
C ARG A 419 13.51 27.34 -17.39
N MET A 420 13.41 27.71 -16.12
CA MET A 420 12.77 28.97 -15.72
C MET A 420 13.47 30.16 -16.36
N LYS A 421 12.68 31.15 -16.79
CA LYS A 421 13.22 32.36 -17.41
C LYS A 421 13.90 33.27 -16.41
N ASP A 422 14.82 34.11 -16.90
CA ASP A 422 15.40 35.18 -16.11
C ASP A 422 14.27 36.08 -15.55
N GLY A 423 14.30 36.35 -14.24
CA GLY A 423 13.26 37.11 -13.55
C GLY A 423 12.03 36.31 -13.13
N GLN A 424 11.86 35.04 -13.57
CA GLN A 424 10.76 34.19 -13.12
C GLN A 424 10.99 33.76 -11.67
N SER A 425 10.07 34.10 -10.77
CA SER A 425 10.11 33.74 -9.34
C SER A 425 9.40 32.43 -9.01
N ASP A 426 8.32 32.12 -9.71
CA ASP A 426 7.35 31.09 -9.32
C ASP A 426 7.24 29.96 -10.34
N ILE A 427 6.84 28.78 -9.86
CA ILE A 427 6.47 27.62 -10.70
C ILE A 427 4.98 27.72 -11.00
N TYR A 428 4.64 27.88 -12.28
CA TYR A 428 3.25 28.05 -12.69
C TYR A 428 2.60 26.72 -13.03
N TYR A 429 1.37 26.53 -12.58
CA TYR A 429 0.56 25.35 -12.88
C TYR A 429 -0.89 25.71 -13.17
N MET A 430 -1.61 24.82 -13.83
CA MET A 430 -3.06 24.84 -13.92
C MET A 430 -3.61 23.44 -13.70
N CYS A 431 -4.66 23.35 -12.89
CA CYS A 431 -5.43 22.12 -12.70
C CYS A 431 -6.65 22.12 -13.63
N GLY A 432 -7.06 20.96 -14.12
CA GLY A 432 -8.26 20.82 -14.95
C GLY A 432 -8.54 19.38 -15.38
N GLU A 433 -9.72 19.11 -15.94
CA GLU A 433 -10.14 17.74 -16.25
C GLU A 433 -9.34 17.07 -17.40
N SER A 434 -8.71 17.88 -18.25
CA SER A 434 -7.91 17.37 -19.37
C SER A 434 -6.86 18.37 -19.81
N ARG A 435 -5.78 17.85 -20.42
CA ARG A 435 -4.75 18.67 -21.07
C ARG A 435 -5.35 19.69 -22.04
N GLN A 436 -6.25 19.23 -22.92
CA GLN A 436 -6.87 20.09 -23.92
C GLN A 436 -7.71 21.21 -23.29
N GLY A 437 -8.42 20.92 -22.20
CA GLY A 437 -9.18 21.94 -21.46
C GLY A 437 -8.24 22.99 -20.86
N ILE A 438 -7.15 22.56 -20.25
CA ILE A 438 -6.14 23.46 -19.67
C ILE A 438 -5.48 24.31 -20.75
N GLU A 439 -4.98 23.72 -21.83
CA GLU A 439 -4.26 24.46 -22.86
C GLU A 439 -5.14 25.48 -23.58
N ASN A 440 -6.43 25.22 -23.74
CA ASN A 440 -7.36 26.15 -24.38
C ASN A 440 -7.95 27.20 -23.41
N SER A 441 -7.56 27.16 -22.14
CA SER A 441 -8.02 28.11 -21.13
C SER A 441 -7.55 29.54 -21.44
N PRO A 442 -8.41 30.56 -21.25
CA PRO A 442 -8.01 31.96 -21.32
C PRO A 442 -6.87 32.32 -20.35
N HIS A 443 -6.73 31.60 -19.23
CA HIS A 443 -5.67 31.83 -18.25
C HIS A 443 -4.26 31.57 -18.80
N MET A 444 -4.15 30.78 -19.88
CA MET A 444 -2.88 30.40 -20.49
C MET A 444 -2.35 31.45 -21.47
N GLU A 445 -3.15 32.44 -21.86
CA GLU A 445 -2.85 33.32 -22.98
C GLU A 445 -1.57 34.14 -22.80
N ALA A 446 -1.44 34.88 -21.70
CA ALA A 446 -0.22 35.64 -21.43
C ALA A 446 1.00 34.74 -21.20
N PHE A 447 0.83 33.57 -20.57
CA PHE A 447 1.91 32.61 -20.39
C PHE A 447 2.43 32.09 -21.73
N ARG A 448 1.53 31.76 -22.65
CA ARG A 448 1.87 31.36 -24.02
C ARG A 448 2.54 32.50 -24.76
N ALA A 449 2.00 33.71 -24.70
CA ALA A 449 2.55 34.88 -25.39
C ALA A 449 3.96 35.23 -24.90
N LYS A 450 4.20 35.15 -23.58
CA LYS A 450 5.51 35.36 -22.96
C LYS A 450 6.37 34.11 -22.96
N GLY A 451 5.89 32.97 -23.48
CA GLY A 451 6.58 31.68 -23.49
C GLY A 451 6.99 31.16 -22.11
N VAL A 452 6.24 31.49 -21.06
CA VAL A 452 6.45 30.99 -19.69
C VAL A 452 5.85 29.59 -19.59
N GLU A 453 6.64 28.64 -19.08
CA GLU A 453 6.24 27.25 -18.94
C GLU A 453 5.15 27.10 -17.86
N VAL A 454 4.13 26.26 -18.10
CA VAL A 454 3.06 25.97 -17.14
C VAL A 454 2.86 24.45 -17.04
N LEU A 455 2.83 23.93 -15.80
CA LEU A 455 2.49 22.54 -15.52
C LEU A 455 0.99 22.29 -15.74
N LEU A 456 0.66 21.18 -16.39
CA LEU A 456 -0.70 20.79 -16.76
C LEU A 456 -1.11 19.61 -15.87
N LEU A 457 -1.88 19.91 -14.83
CA LEU A 457 -2.21 18.94 -13.78
C LEU A 457 -3.66 18.46 -13.95
N THR A 458 -3.86 17.16 -14.08
CA THR A 458 -5.16 16.59 -14.48
C THR A 458 -5.74 15.56 -13.53
N ASP A 459 -4.99 15.12 -12.52
CA ASP A 459 -5.50 14.16 -11.55
C ASP A 459 -6.23 14.89 -10.41
N PRO A 460 -7.31 14.33 -9.85
CA PRO A 460 -8.05 14.98 -8.75
C PRO A 460 -7.19 15.32 -7.52
N VAL A 461 -6.17 14.49 -7.24
CA VAL A 461 -5.21 14.74 -6.15
C VAL A 461 -4.37 16.00 -6.38
N ASP A 462 -4.25 16.46 -7.63
CA ASP A 462 -3.48 17.65 -8.00
C ASP A 462 -4.03 18.93 -7.41
N GLU A 463 -5.35 19.02 -7.21
CA GLU A 463 -6.00 20.15 -6.53
C GLU A 463 -5.57 20.29 -5.05
N VAL A 464 -5.06 19.21 -4.46
CA VAL A 464 -4.76 19.14 -3.02
C VAL A 464 -3.27 19.22 -2.76
N TRP A 465 -2.45 18.46 -3.51
CA TRP A 465 -1.03 18.37 -3.18
C TRP A 465 -0.28 19.68 -3.47
N VAL A 466 -0.67 20.43 -4.50
CA VAL A 466 0.00 21.70 -4.85
C VAL A 466 -0.10 22.72 -3.71
N GLU A 467 -1.25 22.77 -3.04
CA GLU A 467 -1.49 23.60 -1.84
C GLU A 467 -0.75 23.04 -0.62
N ALA A 468 -0.72 21.71 -0.45
CA ALA A 468 -0.04 21.06 0.68
C ALA A 468 1.50 21.17 0.61
N VAL A 469 2.06 21.20 -0.60
CA VAL A 469 3.49 21.35 -0.88
C VAL A 469 3.88 22.83 -0.84
N GLY A 470 3.14 23.71 -1.51
CA GLY A 470 3.29 25.17 -1.48
C GLY A 470 4.49 25.73 -2.23
N GLU A 471 5.67 25.11 -2.11
CA GLU A 471 6.90 25.53 -2.79
C GLU A 471 7.82 24.36 -3.14
N TYR A 472 8.71 24.58 -4.12
CA TYR A 472 9.78 23.65 -4.49
C TYR A 472 11.07 24.43 -4.77
N ASP A 473 12.18 24.04 -4.12
CA ASP A 473 13.49 24.70 -4.24
C ASP A 473 13.42 26.23 -3.98
N GLY A 474 12.62 26.64 -2.99
CA GLY A 474 12.37 28.04 -2.64
C GLY A 474 11.52 28.81 -3.66
N ARG A 475 10.94 28.14 -4.65
CA ARG A 475 10.03 28.73 -5.64
C ARG A 475 8.58 28.36 -5.30
N PRO A 476 7.69 29.34 -5.03
CA PRO A 476 6.28 29.05 -4.78
C PRO A 476 5.60 28.39 -5.99
N LEU A 477 4.71 27.44 -5.74
CA LEU A 477 3.79 26.93 -6.75
C LEU A 477 2.59 27.87 -6.86
N ARG A 478 2.35 28.44 -8.04
CA ARG A 478 1.24 29.37 -8.29
C ARG A 478 0.30 28.88 -9.39
N SER A 479 -0.99 28.84 -9.07
CA SER A 479 -2.03 28.56 -10.05
C SER A 479 -2.21 29.73 -11.00
N VAL A 480 -2.21 29.48 -12.31
CA VAL A 480 -2.50 30.50 -13.34
C VAL A 480 -3.95 31.00 -13.30
N ALA A 481 -4.83 30.28 -12.61
CA ALA A 481 -6.26 30.59 -12.47
C ALA A 481 -6.61 31.32 -11.15
N LYS A 482 -5.61 31.61 -10.30
CA LYS A 482 -5.79 32.32 -9.02
C LYS A 482 -5.05 33.66 -8.98
N GLY A 483 -5.56 34.58 -8.16
CA GLY A 483 -4.89 35.83 -7.78
C GLY A 483 -4.67 36.79 -8.95
N ASP A 484 -3.93 37.87 -8.71
CA ASP A 484 -3.33 38.68 -9.77
C ASP A 484 -1.93 38.13 -10.06
N ILE A 485 -1.63 37.87 -11.33
CA ILE A 485 -0.33 37.34 -11.74
C ILE A 485 0.35 38.40 -12.58
N ASP A 486 1.43 38.92 -12.03
CA ASP A 486 2.37 39.75 -12.76
C ASP A 486 3.46 38.85 -13.33
N LEU A 487 3.49 38.71 -14.66
CA LEU A 487 4.50 37.91 -15.35
C LEU A 487 5.78 38.70 -15.63
N GLY A 488 5.92 39.91 -15.08
CA GLY A 488 7.00 40.83 -15.38
C GLY A 488 6.87 41.32 -16.81
N ASP A 489 6.61 42.61 -17.00
CA ASP A 489 6.74 43.21 -18.33
C ASP A 489 8.23 43.52 -18.55
N GLU A 490 8.81 42.98 -19.63
CA GLU A 490 10.11 43.45 -20.14
C GLU A 490 10.03 44.88 -20.72
N GLU A 491 8.91 45.58 -20.54
CA GLU A 491 8.66 46.91 -21.06
C GLU A 491 8.62 47.92 -19.90
N GLY A 492 9.62 48.80 -19.83
CA GLY A 492 9.83 49.75 -18.73
C GLY A 492 8.69 50.75 -18.49
N ASP A 493 8.93 51.73 -17.58
CA ASP A 493 8.04 52.77 -16.99
C ASP A 493 6.78 53.26 -17.78
N GLY A 494 6.68 53.09 -19.10
CA GLY A 494 5.51 53.42 -19.90
C GLY A 494 4.36 52.40 -19.87
N ALA A 495 4.61 51.10 -19.62
CA ALA A 495 3.56 50.08 -19.60
C ALA A 495 2.63 50.21 -18.37
N ASP A 496 3.20 50.50 -17.20
CA ASP A 496 2.46 50.76 -15.97
C ASP A 496 1.58 52.02 -16.10
N ALA A 497 2.11 53.09 -16.71
CA ALA A 497 1.37 54.33 -16.95
C ALA A 497 0.18 54.13 -17.93
N GLU A 498 0.35 53.29 -18.96
CA GLU A 498 -0.74 52.89 -19.86
C GLU A 498 -1.81 52.08 -19.12
N ARG A 499 -1.40 51.20 -18.19
CA ARG A 499 -2.32 50.36 -17.40
C ARG A 499 -3.12 51.19 -16.40
N GLU A 500 -2.49 52.13 -15.70
CA GLU A 500 -3.19 53.08 -14.81
C GLU A 500 -4.22 53.89 -15.58
N LYS A 501 -3.85 54.44 -16.75
CA LYS A 501 -4.77 55.20 -17.60
C LYS A 501 -5.97 54.37 -18.06
N ARG A 502 -5.76 53.11 -18.43
CA ARG A 502 -6.86 52.20 -18.80
C ARG A 502 -7.76 51.88 -17.60
N ASN A 503 -7.18 51.69 -16.41
CA ASN A 503 -7.96 51.50 -15.20
C ASN A 503 -8.86 52.70 -14.91
N GLU A 504 -8.35 53.93 -15.05
CA GLU A 504 -9.16 55.15 -14.91
C GLU A 504 -10.27 55.23 -15.97
N GLU A 505 -9.96 54.93 -17.23
CA GLU A 505 -10.92 54.97 -18.34
C GLU A 505 -12.08 53.97 -18.13
N TYR A 506 -11.79 52.78 -17.63
CA TYR A 506 -12.77 51.70 -17.45
C TYR A 506 -13.44 51.69 -16.07
N ALA A 507 -12.96 52.48 -15.09
CA ALA A 507 -13.43 52.45 -13.70
C ALA A 507 -14.96 52.49 -13.55
N ALA A 508 -15.64 53.38 -14.29
CA ALA A 508 -17.09 53.51 -14.23
C ALA A 508 -17.84 52.28 -14.77
N LEU A 509 -17.32 51.64 -15.84
CA LEU A 509 -17.90 50.41 -16.38
C LEU A 509 -17.69 49.24 -15.41
N LEU A 510 -16.47 49.10 -14.87
CA LEU A 510 -16.10 48.03 -13.95
C LEU A 510 -16.94 48.09 -12.66
N GLY A 511 -17.10 49.28 -12.09
CA GLY A 511 -17.97 49.50 -10.92
C GLY A 511 -19.42 49.13 -11.22
N TRP A 512 -19.97 49.58 -12.35
CA TRP A 512 -21.33 49.22 -12.76
C TRP A 512 -21.50 47.71 -12.98
N MET A 513 -20.57 47.04 -13.66
CA MET A 513 -20.64 45.59 -13.87
C MET A 513 -20.54 44.82 -12.57
N THR A 514 -19.71 45.29 -11.62
CA THR A 514 -19.61 44.70 -10.28
C THR A 514 -20.95 44.77 -9.54
N GLU A 515 -21.67 45.89 -9.63
CA GLU A 515 -23.01 46.01 -9.06
C GLU A 515 -24.03 45.11 -9.77
N GLN A 516 -24.04 45.09 -11.11
CA GLN A 516 -25.01 44.30 -11.88
C GLN A 516 -24.83 42.79 -11.70
N LEU A 517 -23.59 42.33 -11.63
CA LEU A 517 -23.23 40.92 -11.48
C LEU A 517 -22.99 40.54 -10.02
N GLY A 518 -23.31 41.42 -9.07
CA GLY A 518 -22.91 41.28 -7.66
C GLY A 518 -23.43 40.02 -6.98
N ASP A 519 -24.44 39.35 -7.51
CA ASP A 519 -24.90 38.04 -7.04
C ASP A 519 -23.96 36.88 -7.41
N ASP A 520 -23.19 37.04 -8.50
CA ASP A 520 -22.38 35.99 -9.10
C ASP A 520 -20.86 36.27 -8.98
N VAL A 521 -20.45 37.55 -8.97
CA VAL A 521 -19.04 37.96 -8.89
C VAL A 521 -18.77 38.85 -7.67
N LYS A 522 -17.53 38.81 -7.18
CA LYS A 522 -17.02 39.64 -6.09
C LYS A 522 -16.56 41.00 -6.60
N GLU A 523 -15.92 41.01 -7.77
CA GLU A 523 -15.29 42.18 -8.37
C GLU A 523 -15.20 41.99 -9.89
N VAL A 524 -15.24 43.09 -10.64
CA VAL A 524 -14.87 43.13 -12.06
C VAL A 524 -13.66 44.05 -12.23
N ARG A 525 -12.60 43.55 -12.88
CA ARG A 525 -11.34 44.31 -13.09
C ARG A 525 -10.77 44.10 -14.49
N LEU A 526 -9.79 44.92 -14.88
CA LEU A 526 -9.03 44.67 -16.12
C LEU A 526 -8.00 43.56 -15.91
N SER A 527 -7.86 42.70 -16.92
CA SER A 527 -6.89 41.61 -16.89
C SER A 527 -5.51 42.05 -17.34
N SER A 528 -4.48 41.52 -16.69
CA SER A 528 -3.09 41.46 -17.19
C SER A 528 -2.79 40.23 -18.04
N ARG A 529 -3.63 39.18 -17.97
CA ARG A 529 -3.32 37.86 -18.52
C ARG A 529 -4.01 37.56 -19.85
N LEU A 530 -5.03 38.32 -20.21
CA LEU A 530 -5.81 38.11 -21.44
C LEU A 530 -5.20 38.85 -22.64
N THR A 531 -5.12 38.17 -23.77
CA THR A 531 -4.64 38.70 -25.06
C THR A 531 -5.73 38.68 -26.12
N VAL A 532 -6.39 37.53 -26.30
CA VAL A 532 -7.41 37.28 -27.34
C VAL A 532 -8.79 37.06 -26.75
N SER A 533 -8.93 36.45 -25.57
CA SER A 533 -10.24 36.25 -24.97
C SER A 533 -10.82 37.56 -24.42
N PRO A 534 -12.16 37.73 -24.45
CA PRO A 534 -12.81 38.95 -23.95
C PRO A 534 -12.81 39.05 -22.43
N ALA A 535 -12.92 37.91 -21.73
CA ALA A 535 -12.99 37.84 -20.28
C ALA A 535 -12.60 36.45 -19.76
N CYS A 536 -12.24 36.37 -18.47
CA CYS A 536 -12.07 35.13 -17.72
C CYS A 536 -12.51 35.32 -16.26
N VAL A 537 -12.71 34.22 -15.53
CA VAL A 537 -13.04 34.26 -14.11
C VAL A 537 -11.87 33.74 -13.31
N VAL A 538 -11.45 34.46 -12.27
CA VAL A 538 -10.33 34.07 -11.41
C VAL A 538 -10.78 33.97 -9.96
N SER A 539 -10.20 33.01 -9.24
CA SER A 539 -10.41 32.92 -7.78
C SER A 539 -9.40 33.82 -7.06
N ASP A 540 -9.72 34.25 -5.84
CA ASP A 540 -8.74 34.96 -5.01
C ASP A 540 -7.56 34.03 -4.69
N ALA A 541 -6.42 34.59 -4.29
CA ALA A 541 -5.18 33.83 -4.09
C ALA A 541 -5.32 32.74 -3.01
N HIS A 542 -6.19 32.95 -2.02
CA HIS A 542 -6.41 32.03 -0.90
C HIS A 542 -7.75 31.28 -0.98
N ASP A 543 -8.53 31.50 -2.04
CA ASP A 543 -9.80 30.82 -2.21
C ASP A 543 -9.60 29.38 -2.68
N ILE A 544 -10.54 28.52 -2.29
CA ILE A 544 -10.64 27.16 -2.79
C ILE A 544 -11.04 27.16 -4.27
N THR A 545 -10.49 26.23 -5.05
CA THR A 545 -10.82 26.12 -6.47
C THR A 545 -12.24 25.54 -6.65
N PRO A 546 -12.92 25.83 -7.77
CA PRO A 546 -14.21 25.20 -8.08
C PRO A 546 -14.16 23.66 -8.09
N ALA A 547 -13.06 23.07 -8.56
CA ALA A 547 -12.85 21.62 -8.55
C ALA A 547 -12.76 21.08 -7.12
N LEU A 548 -12.02 21.76 -6.24
CA LEU A 548 -11.91 21.39 -4.83
C LEU A 548 -13.26 21.58 -4.08
N GLU A 549 -14.01 22.64 -4.38
CA GLU A 549 -15.38 22.82 -3.87
C GLU A 549 -16.28 21.63 -4.25
N ASN A 550 -16.23 21.20 -5.51
CA ASN A 550 -17.01 20.06 -5.98
C ASN A 550 -16.59 18.75 -5.28
N MET A 551 -15.29 18.56 -5.06
CA MET A 551 -14.78 17.41 -4.30
C MET A 551 -15.34 17.38 -2.88
N TYR A 552 -15.32 18.50 -2.15
CA TYR A 552 -15.90 18.58 -0.81
C TYR A 552 -17.40 18.33 -0.79
N ARG A 553 -18.16 18.89 -1.75
CA ARG A 553 -19.61 18.62 -1.88
C ARG A 553 -19.90 17.14 -2.15
N ALA A 554 -19.10 16.49 -3.00
CA ALA A 554 -19.22 15.06 -3.28
C ALA A 554 -18.93 14.20 -2.03
N MET A 555 -18.06 14.68 -1.14
CA MET A 555 -17.81 14.09 0.18
C MET A 555 -18.90 14.41 1.22
N GLY A 556 -19.96 15.12 0.84
CA GLY A 556 -21.06 15.52 1.73
C GLY A 556 -20.73 16.68 2.68
N GLN A 557 -19.66 17.43 2.42
CA GLN A 557 -19.32 18.64 3.17
C GLN A 557 -20.07 19.85 2.59
N GLU A 558 -20.63 20.69 3.45
CA GLU A 558 -21.19 21.97 3.04
C GLU A 558 -20.08 22.99 2.86
N VAL A 559 -19.85 23.40 1.61
CA VAL A 559 -18.88 24.45 1.28
C VAL A 559 -19.64 25.69 0.81
N PRO A 560 -19.52 26.83 1.52
CA PRO A 560 -20.13 28.08 1.10
C PRO A 560 -19.68 28.47 -0.31
N PRO A 561 -20.57 28.93 -1.19
CA PRO A 561 -20.18 29.37 -2.52
C PRO A 561 -19.29 30.62 -2.42
N THR A 562 -18.13 30.57 -3.09
CA THR A 562 -17.18 31.69 -3.11
C THR A 562 -17.42 32.54 -4.36
N LYS A 563 -17.65 33.84 -4.18
CA LYS A 563 -17.77 34.78 -5.33
C LYS A 563 -16.39 35.04 -5.92
N ARG A 564 -16.30 34.94 -7.24
CA ARG A 564 -15.04 35.04 -8.00
C ARG A 564 -14.90 36.39 -8.68
N ILE A 565 -13.72 36.69 -9.23
CA ILE A 565 -13.41 37.95 -9.89
C ILE A 565 -13.55 37.77 -11.40
N LEU A 566 -14.29 38.65 -12.07
CA LEU A 566 -14.37 38.68 -13.53
C LEU A 566 -13.29 39.63 -14.07
N GLU A 567 -12.32 39.11 -14.80
CA GLU A 567 -11.32 39.93 -15.49
C GLU A 567 -11.72 40.19 -16.94
N LEU A 568 -11.59 41.43 -17.40
CA LEU A 568 -11.92 41.86 -18.76
C LEU A 568 -10.67 42.22 -19.55
N ASN A 569 -10.64 41.87 -20.83
CA ASN A 569 -9.58 42.27 -21.76
C ASN A 569 -9.93 43.63 -22.41
N PRO A 570 -9.30 44.74 -22.01
CA PRO A 570 -9.59 46.06 -22.59
C PRO A 570 -9.17 46.17 -24.08
N GLY A 571 -8.34 45.24 -24.57
CA GLY A 571 -7.94 45.16 -25.98
C GLY A 571 -9.01 44.58 -26.90
N HIS A 572 -9.90 43.74 -26.36
CA HIS A 572 -10.87 42.97 -27.14
C HIS A 572 -12.04 43.82 -27.65
N LEU A 573 -12.50 43.57 -28.88
CA LEU A 573 -13.56 44.35 -29.54
C LEU A 573 -14.89 44.33 -28.77
N LEU A 574 -15.25 43.19 -28.18
CA LEU A 574 -16.48 43.07 -27.37
C LEU A 574 -16.42 43.97 -26.13
N VAL A 575 -15.27 44.06 -25.47
CA VAL A 575 -15.09 44.88 -24.25
C VAL A 575 -15.06 46.36 -24.61
N LYS A 576 -14.36 46.74 -25.68
CA LYS A 576 -14.38 48.10 -26.23
C LYS A 576 -15.79 48.54 -26.63
N GLY A 577 -16.52 47.67 -27.32
CA GLY A 577 -17.91 47.92 -27.71
C GLY A 577 -18.85 48.04 -26.51
N LEU A 578 -18.65 47.23 -25.47
CA LEU A 578 -19.39 47.34 -24.21
C LEU A 578 -19.11 48.68 -23.52
N LYS A 579 -17.85 49.12 -23.48
CA LYS A 579 -17.45 50.41 -22.92
C LYS A 579 -18.07 51.58 -23.67
N GLN A 580 -17.97 51.57 -25.00
CA GLN A 580 -18.57 52.61 -25.84
C GLN A 580 -20.08 52.68 -25.63
N ALA A 581 -20.76 51.53 -25.65
CA ALA A 581 -22.21 51.49 -25.43
C ALA A 581 -22.60 51.98 -24.02
N PHE A 582 -21.73 51.77 -23.02
CA PHE A 582 -21.96 52.22 -21.65
C PHE A 582 -21.86 53.74 -21.52
N ASP A 583 -20.93 54.36 -22.26
CA ASP A 583 -20.76 55.81 -22.26
C ASP A 583 -21.86 56.54 -23.05
N GLU A 584 -22.35 55.93 -24.13
CA GLU A 584 -23.28 56.58 -25.07
C GLU A 584 -24.78 56.36 -24.74
N ARG A 585 -25.15 55.27 -24.06
CA ARG A 585 -26.56 54.87 -23.89
C ARG A 585 -27.09 55.15 -22.49
N GLU A 586 -28.24 55.82 -22.41
CA GLU A 586 -29.01 55.97 -21.16
C GLU A 586 -29.75 54.67 -20.79
N ASP A 587 -30.32 53.94 -21.77
CA ASP A 587 -30.93 52.62 -21.54
C ASP A 587 -29.86 51.52 -21.45
N ARG A 588 -29.73 50.97 -20.24
CA ARG A 588 -28.73 49.94 -19.90
C ARG A 588 -29.29 48.52 -19.90
N THR A 589 -30.56 48.30 -20.25
CA THR A 589 -31.20 46.97 -20.20
C THR A 589 -30.46 45.96 -21.09
N GLY A 590 -30.18 46.35 -22.34
CA GLY A 590 -29.40 45.52 -23.26
C GLY A 590 -27.93 45.37 -22.89
N LEU A 591 -27.36 46.30 -22.10
CA LEU A 591 -26.00 46.17 -21.58
C LEU A 591 -25.92 45.15 -20.44
N ALA A 592 -26.92 45.11 -19.56
CA ALA A 592 -26.97 44.15 -18.46
C ALA A 592 -26.98 42.71 -18.98
N GLU A 593 -27.81 42.42 -19.99
CA GLU A 593 -27.83 41.11 -20.68
C GLU A 593 -26.47 40.78 -21.34
N SER A 594 -25.77 41.78 -21.91
CA SER A 594 -24.45 41.57 -22.51
C SER A 594 -23.36 41.31 -21.46
N ALA A 595 -23.43 41.97 -20.30
CA ALA A 595 -22.55 41.70 -19.17
C ALA A 595 -22.78 40.29 -18.61
N GLU A 596 -24.04 39.86 -18.51
CA GLU A 596 -24.41 38.49 -18.11
C GLU A 596 -23.89 37.44 -19.10
N LEU A 597 -24.04 37.68 -20.40
CA LEU A 597 -23.49 36.80 -21.44
C LEU A 597 -21.97 36.76 -21.39
N LEU A 598 -21.30 37.90 -21.17
CA LEU A 598 -19.85 37.96 -21.08
C LEU A 598 -19.33 37.17 -19.87
N HIS A 599 -19.98 37.28 -18.72
CA HIS A 599 -19.70 36.44 -17.56
C HIS A 599 -19.95 34.96 -17.85
N GLY A 600 -21.09 34.61 -18.46
CA GLY A 600 -21.40 33.22 -18.83
C GLY A 600 -20.40 32.61 -19.80
N LEU A 601 -19.91 33.38 -20.78
CA LEU A 601 -18.83 32.96 -21.69
C LEU A 601 -17.54 32.70 -20.93
N ALA A 602 -17.18 33.59 -19.99
CA ALA A 602 -16.00 33.43 -19.16
C ALA A 602 -16.07 32.16 -18.28
N VAL A 603 -17.24 31.90 -17.67
CA VAL A 603 -17.49 30.68 -16.87
C VAL A 603 -17.41 29.40 -17.72
N LEU A 604 -17.93 29.43 -18.95
CA LEU A 604 -17.83 28.27 -19.85
C LEU A 604 -16.39 28.03 -20.32
N ALA A 605 -15.62 29.10 -20.57
CA ALA A 605 -14.26 29.00 -21.09
C ALA A 605 -13.28 28.35 -20.09
N GLU A 606 -13.57 28.40 -18.79
CA GLU A 606 -12.83 27.71 -17.73
C GLU A 606 -13.39 26.31 -17.39
N GLY A 607 -14.36 25.81 -18.16
CA GLY A 607 -15.00 24.51 -17.94
C GLY A 607 -16.13 24.50 -16.90
N GLY A 608 -16.51 25.67 -16.38
CA GLY A 608 -17.63 25.82 -15.46
C GLY A 608 -19.00 25.78 -16.16
N GLN A 609 -20.06 25.76 -15.35
CA GLN A 609 -21.44 25.85 -15.83
C GLN A 609 -22.07 27.19 -15.42
N PRO A 610 -22.71 27.93 -16.36
CA PRO A 610 -23.49 29.10 -16.00
C PRO A 610 -24.60 28.76 -14.99
N LYS A 611 -24.91 29.70 -14.10
CA LYS A 611 -25.93 29.54 -13.05
C LYS A 611 -27.33 29.21 -13.60
N ASP A 612 -27.69 29.80 -14.74
CA ASP A 612 -28.90 29.45 -15.50
C ASP A 612 -28.51 29.19 -16.97
N PRO A 613 -28.20 27.93 -17.34
CA PRO A 613 -27.83 27.57 -18.70
C PRO A 613 -28.94 27.88 -19.72
N ALA A 614 -30.20 27.78 -19.32
CA ALA A 614 -31.33 28.03 -20.21
C ALA A 614 -31.48 29.52 -20.54
N ARG A 615 -31.28 30.40 -19.54
CA ARG A 615 -31.24 31.86 -19.75
C ARG A 615 -30.05 32.27 -20.61
N PHE A 616 -28.86 31.71 -20.35
CA PHE A 616 -27.67 31.97 -21.17
C PHE A 616 -27.93 31.66 -22.66
N VAL A 617 -28.49 30.48 -22.96
CA VAL A 617 -28.81 30.07 -24.33
C VAL A 617 -29.87 30.98 -24.96
N ARG A 618 -30.92 31.36 -24.23
CA ARG A 618 -31.95 32.30 -24.74
C ARG A 618 -31.36 33.66 -25.08
N LEU A 619 -30.57 34.24 -24.18
CA LEU A 619 -29.94 35.55 -24.41
C LEU A 619 -28.99 35.51 -25.60
N MET A 620 -28.24 34.41 -25.77
CA MET A 620 -27.35 34.23 -26.91
C MET A 620 -28.14 34.12 -28.22
N ALA A 621 -29.21 33.33 -28.25
CA ALA A 621 -30.07 33.18 -29.42
C ALA A 621 -30.72 34.51 -29.82
N ASP A 622 -31.28 35.26 -28.87
CA ASP A 622 -31.89 36.57 -29.11
C ASP A 622 -30.87 37.58 -29.67
N ARG A 623 -29.61 37.53 -29.21
CA ARG A 623 -28.53 38.38 -29.71
C ARG A 623 -28.11 38.02 -31.12
N LEU A 624 -28.02 36.72 -31.43
CA LEU A 624 -27.71 36.25 -32.78
C LEU A 624 -28.84 36.60 -33.77
N GLU A 625 -30.11 36.44 -33.36
CA GLU A 625 -31.27 36.80 -34.18
C GLU A 625 -31.28 38.30 -34.54
N ARG A 626 -30.93 39.19 -33.61
CA ARG A 626 -30.86 40.64 -33.86
C ARG A 626 -29.68 41.05 -34.74
N ALA A 627 -28.66 40.20 -34.88
CA ALA A 627 -27.46 40.48 -35.66
C ALA A 627 -27.56 40.01 -37.13
N LEU A 628 -28.46 39.06 -37.41
CA LEU A 628 -28.84 38.60 -38.75
C LEU A 628 -29.83 39.58 -39.39
#